data_AF-F9YUE1-F1
#
_entry.id   AF-F9YUE1-F1
#
_cell.length_a   1.000
_cell.length_b   1.000
_cell.length_c   1.000
_cell.angle_alpha   90.00
_cell.angle_beta   90.00
_cell.angle_gamma   90.00
#
_symmetry.space_group_name_H-M   'P 1'
#
loop_
_entity.id
_entity.type
_entity.pdbx_description
1 polymer ?
#
loop_
_entity_poly.entity_id
_entity_poly.type
_entity_poly.pdbx_seq_one_letter_code
_entity_poly.pdbx_strand_id
1 'polypeptide(L)'
;MDRQVYYRNLKRRDTRKNNAKQVVAMVAEIRKHSPKMGGRKLYFLLKEELKMLKIGRDKFFNILRANHLLIIPKRSYHKTKLVTSFYETH
;
A
#
# COMPACT_ATOMS: atom_id res chain seq x y z
N MET A 1 18.62 -6.44 -31.53
CA MET A 1 18.48 -6.01 -30.13
C MET A 1 19.81 -5.43 -29.66
N ASP A 2 19.86 -4.13 -29.40
CA ASP A 2 21.10 -3.45 -28.96
C ASP A 2 21.49 -3.89 -27.54
N ARG A 3 22.75 -4.29 -27.37
CA ARG A 3 23.37 -4.71 -26.10
C ARG A 3 23.21 -3.63 -25.02
N GLN A 4 23.29 -2.36 -25.41
CA GLN A 4 23.16 -1.23 -24.47
C GLN A 4 21.73 -1.09 -23.95
N VAL A 5 20.73 -1.29 -24.82
CA VAL A 5 19.31 -1.31 -24.43
C VAL A 5 19.01 -2.48 -23.49
N TYR A 6 19.58 -3.66 -23.76
CA TYR A 6 19.42 -4.84 -22.90
C TYR A 6 19.92 -4.59 -21.47
N TYR A 7 21.18 -4.15 -21.32
CA TYR A 7 21.75 -3.89 -19.98
C TYR A 7 21.07 -2.72 -19.26
N ARG A 8 20.64 -1.68 -19.99
CA ARG A 8 19.83 -0.60 -19.40
C ARG A 8 18.52 -1.11 -18.84
N ASN A 9 17.84 -2.01 -19.54
CA ASN A 9 16.58 -2.58 -19.09
C ASN A 9 16.77 -3.49 -17.87
N LEU A 10 17.83 -4.31 -17.87
CA LEU A 10 18.18 -5.15 -16.73
C LEU A 10 18.45 -4.31 -15.47
N LYS A 11 19.30 -3.28 -15.59
CA LYS A 11 19.62 -2.36 -14.49
C LYS A 11 18.38 -1.62 -13.97
N ARG A 12 17.48 -1.19 -14.87
CA ARG A 12 16.20 -0.59 -14.49
C ARG A 12 15.30 -1.55 -13.73
N ARG A 13 15.28 -2.84 -14.10
CA ARG A 13 14.49 -3.85 -13.39
C ARG A 13 15.02 -4.08 -11.99
N ASP A 14 16.34 -4.23 -11.85
CA ASP A 14 16.97 -4.48 -10.55
C ASP A 14 16.85 -3.29 -9.60
N THR A 15 17.08 -2.07 -10.10
CA THR A 15 16.88 -0.84 -9.29
C THR A 15 15.44 -0.71 -8.82
N ARG A 16 14.44 -0.98 -9.67
CA ARG A 16 13.03 -0.98 -9.25
C ARG A 16 12.73 -2.03 -8.20
N LYS A 17 13.29 -3.24 -8.36
CA LYS A 17 13.11 -4.35 -7.40
C LYS A 17 13.75 -4.02 -6.04
N ASN A 18 14.95 -3.45 -6.04
CA ASN A 18 15.66 -3.07 -4.81
C ASN A 18 14.94 -1.93 -4.09
N ASN A 19 14.52 -0.90 -4.81
CA ASN A 19 13.74 0.20 -4.24
C ASN A 19 12.42 -0.29 -3.65
N ALA A 20 11.72 -1.21 -4.34
CA ALA A 20 10.50 -1.81 -3.82
C ALA A 20 10.76 -2.61 -2.54
N LYS A 21 11.82 -3.42 -2.49
CA LYS A 21 12.22 -4.17 -1.28
C LYS A 21 12.50 -3.25 -0.10
N GLN A 22 13.24 -2.16 -0.31
CA GLN A 22 13.52 -1.19 0.74
C GLN A 22 12.23 -0.56 1.29
N VAL A 23 11.33 -0.11 0.40
CA VAL A 23 10.03 0.46 0.83
C VAL A 23 9.20 -0.55 1.62
N VAL A 24 9.18 -1.80 1.18
CA VAL A 24 8.47 -2.87 1.89
C VAL A 24 9.04 -3.09 3.28
N ALA A 25 10.36 -3.13 3.42
CA ALA A 25 11.02 -3.30 4.73
C ALA A 25 10.69 -2.14 5.68
N MET A 26 10.79 -0.90 5.21
CA MET A 26 10.46 0.30 6.01
C MET A 26 9.00 0.29 6.47
N VAL A 27 8.07 -0.10 5.58
CA VAL A 27 6.64 -0.20 5.91
C VAL A 27 6.36 -1.36 6.87
N ALA A 28 7.05 -2.49 6.73
CA ALA A 28 6.91 -3.64 7.62
C ALA A 28 7.33 -3.29 9.05
N GLU A 29 8.44 -2.55 9.22
CA GLU A 29 8.91 -2.11 10.53
C GLU A 29 7.89 -1.20 11.23
N ILE A 30 7.34 -0.21 10.51
CA ILE A 30 6.30 0.66 11.08
C ILE A 30 5.03 -0.15 11.44
N ARG A 31 4.66 -1.14 10.63
CA ARG A 31 3.48 -1.98 10.90
C ARG A 31 3.64 -2.90 12.09
N LYS A 32 4.86 -3.33 12.40
CA LYS A 32 5.16 -4.10 13.61
C LYS A 32 4.74 -3.35 14.87
N HIS A 33 4.98 -2.04 14.90
CA HIS A 33 4.60 -1.17 16.01
C HIS A 33 3.16 -0.63 15.90
N SER A 34 2.61 -0.51 14.69
CA SER A 34 1.30 0.09 14.44
C SER A 34 0.55 -0.58 13.28
N PRO A 35 -0.12 -1.72 13.54
CA PRO A 35 -0.67 -2.58 12.49
C PRO A 35 -1.86 -1.97 11.73
N LYS A 36 -2.61 -1.05 12.35
CA LYS A 36 -3.80 -0.41 11.75
C LYS A 36 -3.49 0.89 10.99
N MET A 37 -2.22 1.22 10.77
CA MET A 37 -1.85 2.49 10.16
C MET A 37 -2.17 2.53 8.66
N GLY A 38 -2.89 3.57 8.24
CA GLY A 38 -3.26 3.77 6.84
C GLY A 38 -2.08 4.17 5.94
N GLY A 39 -2.13 3.77 4.67
CA GLY A 39 -1.07 4.01 3.70
C GLY A 39 -0.71 5.49 3.49
N ARG A 40 -1.68 6.41 3.62
CA ARG A 40 -1.42 7.85 3.53
C ARG A 40 -0.56 8.36 4.69
N LYS A 41 -0.80 7.87 5.91
CA LYS A 41 -0.01 8.24 7.10
C LYS A 41 1.40 7.66 7.02
N LEU A 42 1.53 6.42 6.53
CA LEU A 42 2.83 5.80 6.22
C LEU A 42 3.63 6.62 5.21
N TYR A 43 2.99 7.12 4.14
CA TYR A 43 3.66 7.99 3.15
C TYR A 43 4.20 9.29 3.78
N PHE A 44 3.44 9.91 4.69
CA PHE A 44 3.89 11.12 5.36
C PHE A 44 5.07 10.87 6.31
N LEU A 45 5.06 9.76 7.06
CA LEU A 45 6.16 9.38 7.95
C LEU A 45 7.44 9.06 7.18
N LEU A 46 7.30 8.34 6.06
CA LEU A 46 8.42 7.92 5.22
C LEU A 46 8.80 8.97 4.16
N LYS A 47 8.25 10.19 4.21
CA LYS A 47 8.36 11.17 3.13
C LYS A 47 9.81 11.50 2.78
N GLU A 48 10.67 11.68 3.78
CA GLU A 48 12.08 12.01 3.56
C GLU A 48 12.86 10.83 2.98
N GLU A 49 12.62 9.60 3.47
CA GLU A 49 13.23 8.38 2.92
C GLU A 49 12.79 8.10 1.47
N LEU A 50 11.50 8.29 1.20
CA LEU A 50 10.94 8.18 -0.15
C LEU A 50 11.50 9.25 -1.10
N LYS A 51 11.79 10.46 -0.60
CA LYS A 51 12.43 11.53 -1.36
C LYS A 51 13.87 11.16 -1.74
N MET A 52 14.64 10.58 -0.81
CA MET A 52 15.99 10.05 -1.10
C MET A 52 15.97 8.96 -2.18
N LEU A 53 14.96 8.08 -2.14
CA LEU A 53 14.78 7.01 -3.12
C LEU A 53 14.11 7.44 -4.45
N LYS A 54 13.75 8.73 -4.59
CA LYS A 54 13.00 9.26 -5.75
C LYS A 54 11.69 8.50 -6.00
N ILE A 55 11.00 8.16 -4.91
CA ILE A 55 9.70 7.48 -4.92
C ILE A 55 8.62 8.48 -4.53
N GLY A 56 7.83 8.91 -5.51
CA GLY A 56 6.66 9.76 -5.26
C GLY A 56 5.48 8.97 -4.69
N ARG A 57 4.43 9.72 -4.32
CA ARG A 57 3.14 9.21 -3.81
C ARG A 57 2.62 8.01 -4.60
N ASP A 58 2.51 8.15 -5.92
CA ASP A 58 1.87 7.14 -6.75
C ASP A 58 2.73 5.87 -6.86
N LYS A 59 4.05 6.03 -6.95
CA LYS A 59 4.98 4.90 -6.97
C LYS A 59 4.96 4.16 -5.63
N PHE A 60 4.88 4.87 -4.51
CA PHE A 60 4.72 4.28 -3.18
C PHE A 60 3.44 3.44 -3.08
N PHE A 61 2.29 3.99 -3.46
CA PHE A 61 1.04 3.23 -3.46
C PHE A 61 1.03 2.06 -4.45
N ASN A 62 1.70 2.20 -5.60
CA ASN A 62 1.86 1.09 -6.55
C ASN A 62 2.73 -0.03 -5.98
N ILE A 63 3.80 0.29 -5.26
CA ILE A 63 4.63 -0.71 -4.56
C ILE A 63 3.80 -1.41 -3.46
N LEU A 64 3.02 -0.66 -2.68
CA LEU A 64 2.13 -1.26 -1.68
C LEU A 64 1.08 -2.18 -2.31
N ARG A 65 0.51 -1.78 -3.45
CA ARG A 65 -0.49 -2.58 -4.19
C ARG A 65 0.13 -3.86 -4.75
N ALA A 66 1.31 -3.76 -5.36
CA ALA A 66 2.03 -4.88 -5.96
C ALA A 66 2.51 -5.92 -4.93
N ASN A 67 2.73 -5.51 -3.68
CA ASN A 67 3.16 -6.41 -2.59
C ASN A 67 2.00 -6.85 -1.68
N HIS A 68 0.74 -6.65 -2.08
CA HIS A 68 -0.45 -6.94 -1.24
C HIS A 68 -0.45 -6.25 0.14
N LEU A 69 0.31 -5.17 0.29
CA LEU A 69 0.44 -4.42 1.54
C LEU A 69 -0.63 -3.37 1.72
N LEU A 70 -1.47 -3.07 0.72
CA LEU A 70 -2.66 -2.27 0.97
C LEU A 70 -3.62 -3.08 1.85
N ILE A 71 -3.70 -2.72 3.14
CA ILE A 71 -4.74 -3.24 4.03
C ILE A 71 -6.05 -2.72 3.45
N ILE A 72 -6.75 -3.58 2.71
CA ILE A 72 -8.12 -3.32 2.28
C ILE A 72 -8.97 -3.48 3.55
N PRO A 73 -9.61 -2.43 4.08
CA PRO A 73 -10.53 -2.62 5.18
C PRO A 73 -11.62 -3.57 4.70
N LYS A 74 -11.69 -4.77 5.29
CA LYS A 74 -12.77 -5.73 5.04
C LYS A 74 -14.06 -5.04 5.49
N ARG A 75 -14.93 -4.65 4.54
CA ARG A 75 -16.24 -4.10 4.88
C ARG A 75 -17.02 -5.20 5.62
N SER A 76 -17.13 -5.08 6.94
CA SER A 76 -18.13 -5.83 7.70
C SER A 76 -19.48 -5.21 7.36
N TYR A 77 -20.16 -5.78 6.37
CA TYR A 77 -21.52 -5.40 6.03
C TYR A 77 -22.45 -6.06 7.07
N HIS A 78 -22.69 -5.40 8.20
CA HIS A 78 -23.77 -5.79 9.09
C HIS A 78 -25.08 -5.27 8.49
N LYS A 79 -25.80 -6.16 7.80
CA LYS A 79 -27.14 -5.88 7.26
C LYS A 79 -28.12 -5.93 8.44
N THR A 80 -28.28 -4.86 9.21
CA THR A 80 -29.35 -4.76 10.21
C THR A 80 -30.69 -4.65 9.47
N LYS A 81 -31.39 -5.78 9.31
CA LYS A 81 -32.83 -5.74 9.09
C LYS A 81 -33.48 -5.30 10.41
N LEU A 82 -33.66 -4.00 10.60
CA LEU A 82 -34.71 -3.52 11.49
C LEU A 82 -36.02 -3.82 10.78
N VAL A 83 -36.67 -4.91 11.17
CA VAL A 83 -38.01 -5.25 10.69
C VAL A 83 -38.98 -4.30 11.39
N THR A 84 -39.45 -3.29 10.65
CA THR A 84 -40.62 -2.48 10.99
C THR A 84 -41.85 -3.38 10.97
N SER A 85 -42.19 -4.02 12.09
CA SER A 85 -43.43 -4.76 12.25
C SER A 85 -43.95 -4.64 13.68
N PHE A 86 -44.33 -3.43 14.05
CA PHE A 86 -45.31 -3.22 15.12
C PHE A 86 -46.27 -2.13 14.64
N TYR A 87 -47.04 -2.44 13.60
CA TYR A 87 -48.32 -1.77 13.35
C TYR A 87 -49.41 -2.66 13.96
N GLU A 88 -50.25 -2.01 14.78
CA GLU A 88 -51.62 -2.34 15.14
C GLU A 88 -51.92 -3.60 15.97
N THR A 89 -52.34 -3.38 17.22
CA THR A 89 -53.71 -3.71 17.66
C THR A 89 -54.00 -3.22 19.08
N HIS A 90 -55.25 -2.74 19.25
CA HIS A 90 -55.98 -2.24 20.43
C HIS A 90 -55.96 -0.72 20.63
#